data_AF-A0A1H4R381-F1
#
_entry.id   AF-A0A1H4R381-F1
#
_cell.length_a   1.000
_cell.length_b   1.000
_cell.length_c   1.000
_cell.angle_alpha   90.00
_cell.angle_beta   90.00
_cell.angle_gamma   90.00
#
_symmetry.space_group_name_H-M   'P 1'
#
loop_
_entity.id
_entity.type
_entity.pdbx_description
1 polymer ?
#
loop_
_entity_poly.entity_id
_entity_poly.type
_entity_poly.pdbx_seq_one_letter_code
_entity_poly.pdbx_strand_id
1 'polypeptide(L)'
;MGVLQTLIGVVLGGALTIASQIVVSVLRTRDEHRQKHEAAVAILRVHQFHFYAAQHLLKESLESGRWWPRELESFPLPSDQDLREVTLLVPIPVWRAYSAAVRRLAGCTRLRESAGDRDTVSTPHLQLLLGAYVTLDHARHAMAPLSRVHAYPVPLGVLALTRQEIEDAVRLHASGQVPREEWAARLAPPA
;
A
#
# COMPACT_ATOMS: atom_id res chain seq x y z
N MET A 1 -51.97 -32.69 35.35
CA MET A 1 -50.52 -32.39 35.39
C MET A 1 -49.85 -32.24 34.01
N GLY A 2 -50.60 -32.01 32.91
CA GLY A 2 -49.99 -31.93 31.56
C GLY A 2 -49.58 -30.53 31.08
N VAL A 3 -50.27 -29.47 31.54
CA VAL A 3 -50.14 -28.10 30.99
C VAL A 3 -48.80 -27.44 31.34
N LEU A 4 -48.29 -27.67 32.56
CA LEU A 4 -47.00 -27.12 32.98
C LEU A 4 -45.83 -27.73 32.18
N GLN A 5 -45.90 -29.03 31.88
CA GLN A 5 -44.89 -29.72 31.08
C GLN A 5 -44.89 -29.26 29.61
N THR A 6 -46.05 -28.95 29.05
CA THR A 6 -46.16 -28.39 27.68
C THR A 6 -45.60 -26.97 27.62
N LEU A 7 -45.89 -26.14 28.63
CA LEU A 7 -45.40 -24.77 28.70
C LEU A 7 -43.86 -24.72 28.84
N ILE A 8 -43.30 -25.60 29.67
CA ILE A 8 -41.85 -25.78 29.81
C ILE A 8 -41.22 -26.21 28.47
N GLY A 9 -41.85 -27.16 27.77
CA GLY A 9 -41.38 -27.62 26.45
C GLY A 9 -41.36 -26.53 25.39
N VAL A 10 -42.39 -25.67 25.34
CA VAL A 10 -42.46 -24.54 24.39
C VAL A 10 -41.40 -23.46 24.72
N VAL A 11 -41.21 -23.15 26.00
CA VAL A 11 -40.20 -22.15 26.43
C VAL A 11 -38.79 -22.66 26.14
N LEU A 12 -38.49 -23.93 26.44
CA LEU A 12 -37.19 -24.55 26.12
C LEU A 12 -36.95 -24.64 24.61
N GLY A 13 -37.95 -25.07 23.83
CA GLY A 13 -37.85 -25.13 22.37
C GLY A 13 -37.65 -23.76 21.72
N GLY A 14 -38.36 -22.74 22.21
CA GLY A 14 -38.22 -21.35 21.77
C GLY A 14 -36.84 -20.78 22.09
N ALA A 15 -36.34 -20.99 23.31
CA ALA A 15 -35.01 -20.55 23.71
C ALA A 15 -33.89 -21.24 22.90
N LEU A 16 -34.02 -22.55 22.63
CA LEU A 16 -33.05 -23.31 21.83
C LEU A 16 -32.99 -22.80 20.38
N THR A 17 -34.15 -22.47 19.81
CA THR A 17 -34.26 -21.94 18.44
C THR A 17 -33.62 -20.56 18.33
N ILE A 18 -33.87 -19.67 19.29
CA ILE A 18 -33.26 -18.33 19.34
C ILE A 18 -31.73 -18.43 19.52
N ALA A 19 -31.27 -19.29 20.44
CA ALA A 19 -29.84 -19.51 20.65
C ALA A 19 -29.15 -20.05 19.39
N SER A 20 -29.78 -20.99 18.68
CA SER A 20 -29.28 -21.53 17.40
C SER A 20 -29.21 -20.45 16.33
N GLN A 21 -30.24 -19.60 16.20
CA GLN A 21 -30.24 -18.49 15.24
C GLN A 21 -29.15 -17.46 15.54
N ILE A 22 -28.91 -17.14 16.81
CA ILE A 22 -27.81 -16.25 17.23
C ILE A 22 -26.46 -16.87 16.89
N VAL A 23 -26.25 -18.15 17.19
CA VAL A 23 -24.99 -18.84 16.88
C VAL A 23 -24.74 -18.87 15.37
N VAL A 24 -25.74 -19.21 14.56
CA VAL A 24 -25.62 -19.21 13.09
C VAL A 24 -25.35 -17.81 12.56
N SER A 25 -26.01 -16.78 13.10
CA SER A 25 -25.76 -15.39 12.71
C SER A 25 -24.34 -14.96 13.06
N VAL A 26 -23.85 -15.27 14.27
CA VAL A 26 -22.48 -14.98 14.70
C VAL A 26 -21.46 -15.72 13.84
N LEU A 27 -21.67 -17.00 13.53
CA LEU A 27 -20.79 -17.77 12.66
C LEU A 27 -20.75 -17.19 11.25
N ARG A 28 -21.91 -16.83 10.69
CA ARG A 28 -22.01 -16.18 9.38
C ARG A 28 -21.29 -14.84 9.35
N THR A 29 -21.48 -14.00 10.36
CA THR A 29 -20.78 -12.70 10.47
C THR A 29 -19.26 -12.89 10.60
N ARG A 30 -18.81 -13.92 11.33
CA ARG A 30 -17.38 -14.26 11.43
C ARG A 30 -16.80 -14.71 10.09
N ASP A 31 -17.51 -15.54 9.35
CA ASP A 31 -17.08 -16.00 8.01
C ASP A 31 -17.04 -14.83 7.01
N GLU A 32 -18.04 -13.95 7.02
CA GLU A 32 -18.06 -12.74 6.19
C GLU A 32 -16.89 -11.80 6.54
N HIS A 33 -16.58 -11.60 7.83
CA HIS A 33 -15.42 -10.83 8.24
C HIS A 33 -14.10 -11.46 7.79
N ARG A 34 -13.99 -12.79 7.89
CA ARG A 34 -12.81 -13.52 7.45
C ARG A 34 -12.60 -13.38 5.95
N GLN A 35 -13.65 -13.58 5.14
CA GLN A 35 -13.57 -13.42 3.69
C GLN A 35 -13.16 -12.01 3.29
N LYS A 36 -13.74 -10.98 3.92
CA LYS A 36 -13.35 -9.58 3.69
C LYS A 36 -11.89 -9.32 4.07
N HIS A 37 -11.43 -9.87 5.18
CA HIS A 37 -10.04 -9.76 5.60
C HIS A 37 -9.08 -10.44 4.61
N GLU A 38 -9.42 -11.65 4.15
CA GLU A 38 -8.63 -12.37 3.14
C GLU A 38 -8.57 -11.60 1.82
N ALA A 39 -9.68 -10.98 1.39
CA ALA A 39 -9.71 -10.11 0.21
C ALA A 39 -8.81 -8.87 0.37
N ALA A 40 -8.90 -8.15 1.49
CA ALA A 40 -8.04 -7.00 1.75
C ALA A 40 -6.55 -7.38 1.80
N VAL A 41 -6.20 -8.52 2.39
CA VAL A 41 -4.83 -9.04 2.38
C VAL A 41 -4.37 -9.37 0.95
N ALA A 42 -5.23 -9.95 0.11
CA ALA A 42 -4.92 -10.21 -1.29
C ALA A 42 -4.66 -8.91 -2.07
N ILE A 43 -5.50 -7.89 -1.87
CA ILE A 43 -5.29 -6.55 -2.44
C ILE A 43 -3.94 -5.98 -2.00
N LEU A 44 -3.62 -6.01 -0.70
CA LEU A 44 -2.33 -5.51 -0.20
C LEU A 44 -1.14 -6.24 -0.83
N ARG A 45 -1.24 -7.56 -1.07
CA ARG A 45 -0.18 -8.32 -1.76
C ARG A 45 0.03 -7.84 -3.19
N VAL A 46 -1.05 -7.70 -3.95
CA VAL A 46 -1.02 -7.20 -5.33
C VAL A 46 -0.39 -5.80 -5.36
N HIS A 47 -0.81 -4.92 -4.46
CA HIS A 47 -0.28 -3.56 -4.40
C HIS A 47 1.16 -3.49 -3.92
N GLN A 48 1.58 -4.36 -3.00
CA GLN A 48 2.99 -4.45 -2.59
C GLN A 48 3.88 -4.90 -3.76
N PHE A 49 3.38 -5.78 -4.62
CA PHE A 49 4.04 -6.15 -5.87
C PHE A 49 4.06 -4.98 -6.88
N HIS A 50 2.96 -4.24 -7.04
CA HIS A 50 2.94 -3.05 -7.90
C HIS A 50 3.92 -1.98 -7.43
N PHE A 51 4.01 -1.73 -6.12
CA PHE A 51 4.99 -0.79 -5.58
C PHE A 51 6.43 -1.28 -5.81
N TYR A 52 6.68 -2.60 -5.73
CA TYR A 52 7.98 -3.16 -6.05
C TYR A 52 8.36 -2.91 -7.52
N ALA A 53 7.45 -3.23 -8.44
CA ALA A 53 7.66 -2.99 -9.86
C ALA A 53 7.88 -1.50 -10.16
N ALA A 54 7.08 -0.63 -9.53
CA ALA A 54 7.23 0.81 -9.65
C ALA A 54 8.58 1.32 -9.14
N GLN A 55 9.09 0.79 -8.03
CA GLN A 55 10.41 1.16 -7.55
C GLN A 55 11.52 0.81 -8.54
N HIS A 56 11.40 -0.28 -9.31
CA HIS A 56 12.39 -0.61 -10.34
C HIS A 56 12.38 0.38 -11.51
N LEU A 57 11.20 0.83 -11.97
CA LEU A 57 11.14 1.86 -13.01
C LEU A 57 11.65 3.21 -12.49
N LEU A 58 11.26 3.59 -11.28
CA LEU A 58 11.74 4.81 -10.64
C LEU A 58 13.25 4.76 -10.46
N LYS A 59 13.81 3.62 -10.01
CA LYS A 59 15.25 3.40 -9.92
C LYS A 59 15.93 3.65 -11.27
N GLU A 60 15.45 2.99 -12.33
CA GLU A 60 16.05 3.13 -13.66
C GLU A 60 16.05 4.59 -14.12
N SER A 61 14.95 5.31 -13.89
CA SER A 61 14.87 6.73 -14.20
C SER A 61 15.78 7.61 -13.35
N LEU A 62 15.91 7.28 -12.07
CA LEU A 62 16.78 8.00 -11.14
C LEU A 62 18.26 7.80 -11.46
N GLU A 63 18.65 6.61 -11.91
CA GLU A 63 20.04 6.27 -12.25
C GLU A 63 20.41 6.79 -13.65
N SER A 64 19.52 6.65 -14.62
CA SER A 64 19.78 7.05 -16.01
C SER A 64 19.52 8.54 -16.29
N GLY A 65 18.73 9.20 -15.43
CA GLY A 65 18.21 10.54 -15.70
C GLY A 65 17.17 10.57 -16.83
N ARG A 66 16.64 9.42 -17.24
CA ARG A 66 15.68 9.29 -18.36
C ARG A 66 14.32 8.79 -17.90
N TRP A 67 13.25 9.23 -18.56
CA TRP A 67 11.93 8.71 -18.30
C TRP A 67 11.83 7.24 -18.70
N TRP A 68 11.11 6.44 -17.92
CA TRP A 68 10.86 5.04 -18.32
C TRP A 68 10.03 4.98 -19.62
N PRO A 69 10.18 3.89 -20.41
CA PRO A 69 9.44 3.71 -21.66
C PRO A 69 7.92 3.84 -21.50
N ARG A 70 7.25 4.39 -22.52
CA ARG A 70 5.78 4.55 -22.52
C ARG A 70 5.06 3.20 -22.59
N GLU A 71 5.69 2.18 -23.15
CA GLU A 71 5.10 0.85 -23.27
C GLU A 71 4.90 0.17 -21.91
N LEU A 72 5.54 0.70 -20.86
CA LEU A 72 5.36 0.31 -19.46
C LEU A 72 4.26 1.14 -18.76
N GLU A 73 3.47 1.92 -19.52
CA GLU A 73 2.32 2.72 -19.08
C GLU A 73 1.19 1.84 -18.56
N SER A 74 1.28 1.44 -17.30
CA SER A 74 0.27 1.72 -16.30
C SER A 74 0.57 0.87 -15.10
N PHE A 75 0.88 1.53 -13.99
CA PHE A 75 0.63 0.90 -12.71
C PHE A 75 -0.88 0.97 -12.51
N PRO A 76 -1.61 -0.16 -12.51
CA PRO A 76 -3.02 -0.11 -12.21
C PRO A 76 -3.16 0.51 -10.81
N LEU A 77 -3.69 1.73 -10.80
CA LEU A 77 -4.02 2.41 -9.56
C LEU A 77 -5.16 1.62 -8.90
N PRO A 78 -5.19 1.56 -7.56
CA PRO A 78 -6.29 0.90 -6.86
C PRO A 78 -7.62 1.50 -7.29
N SER A 79 -8.62 0.64 -7.47
CA SER A 79 -10.00 1.10 -7.65
C SER A 79 -10.52 1.72 -6.35
N ASP A 80 -11.56 2.56 -6.46
CA ASP A 80 -12.23 3.10 -5.27
C ASP A 80 -12.77 2.01 -4.35
N GLN A 81 -13.14 0.86 -4.92
CA GLN A 81 -13.57 -0.31 -4.15
C GLN A 81 -12.41 -0.90 -3.36
N ASP A 82 -11.25 -1.11 -3.99
CA ASP A 82 -10.03 -1.61 -3.33
C ASP A 82 -9.64 -0.71 -2.16
N LEU A 83 -9.69 0.61 -2.36
CA LEU A 83 -9.38 1.60 -1.33
C LEU A 83 -10.32 1.48 -0.12
N ARG A 84 -11.62 1.28 -0.34
CA ARG A 84 -12.60 1.12 0.74
C ARG A 84 -12.38 -0.17 1.51
N GLU A 85 -12.18 -1.28 0.80
CA GLU A 85 -11.95 -2.60 1.42
C GLU A 85 -10.68 -2.59 2.27
N VAL A 86 -9.60 -2.00 1.75
CA VAL A 86 -8.35 -1.83 2.48
C VAL A 86 -8.56 -0.93 3.70
N THR A 87 -9.13 0.27 3.56
CA THR A 87 -9.30 1.24 4.67
C THR A 87 -9.98 0.64 5.90
N LEU A 88 -10.98 -0.22 5.71
CA LEU A 88 -11.75 -0.81 6.81
C LEU A 88 -10.98 -1.89 7.60
N LEU A 89 -9.90 -2.42 7.04
CA LEU A 89 -9.28 -3.66 7.51
C LEU A 89 -7.78 -3.52 7.81
N VAL A 90 -7.11 -2.47 7.33
CA VAL A 90 -5.72 -2.15 7.72
C VAL A 90 -5.66 -1.21 8.93
N PRO A 91 -4.63 -1.37 9.80
CA PRO A 91 -4.28 -0.36 10.78
C PRO A 91 -4.03 1.01 10.14
N ILE A 92 -4.43 2.08 10.84
CA ILE A 92 -4.30 3.47 10.39
C ILE A 92 -2.86 3.83 9.92
N PRO A 93 -1.78 3.42 10.62
CA PRO A 93 -0.43 3.74 10.15
C PRO A 93 -0.10 3.14 8.78
N VAL A 94 -0.54 1.89 8.54
CA VAL A 94 -0.32 1.20 7.27
C VAL A 94 -1.16 1.85 6.17
N TRP A 95 -2.41 2.19 6.46
CA TRP A 95 -3.28 2.91 5.54
C TRP A 95 -2.70 4.28 5.12
N ARG A 96 -2.12 5.03 6.06
CA ARG A 96 -1.46 6.31 5.78
C ARG A 96 -0.24 6.14 4.87
N ALA A 97 0.60 5.14 5.14
CA ALA A 97 1.75 4.83 4.30
C ALA A 97 1.33 4.40 2.88
N TYR A 98 0.37 3.48 2.79
CA TYR A 98 -0.21 3.00 1.55
C TYR A 98 -0.80 4.13 0.69
N SER A 99 -1.71 4.92 1.26
CA SER A 99 -2.36 6.01 0.53
C SER A 99 -1.37 7.11 0.10
N ALA A 100 -0.32 7.36 0.89
CA ALA A 100 0.77 8.25 0.48
C ALA A 100 1.53 7.71 -0.74
N ALA A 101 1.85 6.41 -0.75
CA ALA A 101 2.52 5.77 -1.89
C ALA A 101 1.64 5.81 -3.16
N VAL A 102 0.35 5.50 -3.05
CA VAL A 102 -0.60 5.60 -4.18
C VAL A 102 -0.64 7.01 -4.77
N ARG A 103 -0.77 8.05 -3.92
CA ARG A 103 -0.78 9.45 -4.38
C ARG A 103 0.52 9.85 -5.07
N ARG A 104 1.67 9.42 -4.53
CA ARG A 104 2.99 9.69 -5.13
C ARG A 104 3.15 9.00 -6.46
N LEU A 105 2.76 7.73 -6.56
CA LEU A 105 2.81 6.97 -7.81
C LEU A 105 1.92 7.60 -8.88
N ALA A 106 0.67 7.93 -8.55
CA ALA A 106 -0.24 8.63 -9.47
C ALA A 106 0.33 9.99 -9.91
N GLY A 107 1.03 10.70 -9.01
CA GLY A 107 1.77 11.91 -9.37
C GLY A 107 2.88 11.65 -10.38
N CYS A 108 3.68 10.61 -10.19
CA CYS A 108 4.76 10.23 -11.10
C CYS A 108 4.22 9.80 -12.48
N THR A 109 3.14 9.03 -12.53
CA THR A 109 2.48 8.64 -13.78
C THR A 109 2.00 9.86 -14.57
N ARG A 110 1.32 10.82 -13.91
CA ARG A 110 0.89 12.06 -14.57
C ARG A 110 2.07 12.90 -15.06
N LEU A 111 3.16 12.98 -14.30
CA LEU A 111 4.38 13.67 -14.72
C LEU A 111 4.97 13.00 -15.96
N ARG A 112 5.05 11.67 -15.99
CA ARG A 112 5.52 10.91 -17.14
C ARG A 112 4.66 11.13 -18.38
N GLU A 113 3.34 11.11 -18.24
CA GLU A 113 2.40 11.39 -19.32
C GLU A 113 2.60 12.81 -19.88
N SER A 114 2.73 13.79 -18.98
CA SER A 114 2.94 15.20 -19.34
C SER A 114 4.30 15.48 -19.99
N ALA A 115 5.30 14.61 -19.74
CA ALA A 115 6.64 14.76 -20.33
C ALA A 115 6.64 14.50 -21.85
N GLY A 116 5.62 13.84 -22.39
CA GLY A 116 5.54 13.59 -23.83
C GLY A 116 6.63 12.64 -24.31
N ASP A 117 7.27 13.03 -25.41
CA ASP A 117 8.39 12.33 -26.05
C ASP A 117 9.76 12.80 -25.51
N ARG A 118 9.78 13.54 -24.40
CA ARG A 118 11.04 13.94 -23.77
C ARG A 118 11.67 12.71 -23.10
N ASP A 119 12.90 12.42 -23.49
CA ASP A 119 13.65 11.31 -22.89
C ASP A 119 14.26 11.69 -21.54
N THR A 120 14.69 12.93 -21.36
CA THR A 120 15.40 13.35 -20.14
C THR A 120 14.46 13.86 -19.04
N VAL A 121 14.72 13.44 -17.81
CA VAL A 121 14.05 13.92 -16.60
C VAL A 121 14.77 15.16 -16.09
N SER A 122 14.03 16.24 -15.82
CA SER A 122 14.60 17.43 -15.19
C SER A 122 14.95 17.16 -13.73
N THR A 123 15.94 17.87 -13.17
CA THR A 123 16.32 17.74 -11.75
C THR A 123 15.13 17.82 -10.79
N PRO A 124 14.21 18.79 -10.87
CA PRO A 124 13.06 18.82 -9.97
C PRO A 124 12.15 17.60 -10.09
N HIS A 125 12.03 17.02 -11.29
CA HIS A 125 11.28 15.79 -11.48
C HIS A 125 12.03 14.59 -10.91
N LEU A 126 13.36 14.49 -11.07
CA LEU A 126 14.17 13.46 -10.41
C LEU A 126 14.03 13.51 -8.88
N GLN A 127 14.02 14.70 -8.29
CA GLN A 127 13.79 14.87 -6.86
C GLN A 127 12.39 14.38 -6.44
N LEU A 128 11.35 14.62 -7.27
CA LEU A 128 10.01 14.08 -7.04
C LEU A 128 9.96 12.55 -7.16
N LEU A 129 10.64 11.97 -8.17
CA LEU A 129 10.74 10.52 -8.36
C LEU A 129 11.45 9.86 -7.18
N LEU A 130 12.51 10.49 -6.64
CA LEU A 130 13.21 10.00 -5.46
C LEU A 130 12.32 10.03 -4.22
N GLY A 131 11.57 11.12 -4.01
CA GLY A 131 10.58 11.21 -2.94
C GLY A 131 9.49 10.14 -3.04
N ALA A 132 9.05 9.82 -4.26
CA ALA A 132 8.12 8.72 -4.51
C ALA A 132 8.76 7.36 -4.21
N TYR A 133 9.98 7.11 -4.70
CA TYR A 133 10.72 5.89 -4.49
C TYR A 133 10.82 5.50 -3.00
N VAL A 134 11.27 6.43 -2.14
CA VAL A 134 11.39 6.17 -0.69
C VAL A 134 10.02 5.98 -0.01
N THR A 135 8.99 6.67 -0.52
CA THR A 135 7.63 6.54 0.02
C THR A 135 7.04 5.17 -0.33
N LEU A 136 7.28 4.66 -1.54
CA LEU A 136 6.87 3.33 -1.97
C LEU A 136 7.59 2.24 -1.14
N ASP A 137 8.89 2.40 -0.91
CA ASP A 137 9.67 1.48 -0.09
C ASP A 137 9.10 1.37 1.34
N HIS A 138 8.86 2.52 1.96
CA HIS A 138 8.28 2.59 3.30
C HIS A 138 6.90 1.92 3.35
N ALA A 139 6.05 2.17 2.35
CA ALA A 139 4.73 1.54 2.30
C ALA A 139 4.83 0.02 2.14
N ARG A 140 5.75 -0.51 1.31
CA ARG A 140 5.96 -1.96 1.18
C ARG A 140 6.36 -2.61 2.50
N HIS A 141 7.27 -1.99 3.24
CA HIS A 141 7.69 -2.48 4.55
C HIS A 141 6.55 -2.41 5.58
N ALA A 142 5.75 -1.34 5.56
CA ALA A 142 4.58 -1.20 6.45
C ALA A 142 3.50 -2.26 6.15
N MET A 143 3.32 -2.66 4.89
CA MET A 143 2.35 -3.68 4.48
C MET A 143 2.81 -5.12 4.73
N ALA A 144 4.13 -5.38 4.73
CA ALA A 144 4.71 -6.73 4.80
C ALA A 144 4.18 -7.61 5.96
N PRO A 145 3.99 -7.09 7.20
CA PRO A 145 3.45 -7.90 8.30
C PRO A 145 2.02 -8.41 8.04
N LEU A 146 1.22 -7.65 7.28
CA LEU A 146 -0.18 -7.96 7.00
C LEU A 146 -0.32 -8.84 5.76
N SER A 147 0.42 -8.52 4.70
CA SER A 147 0.42 -9.30 3.46
C SER A 147 1.10 -10.66 3.64
N ARG A 148 1.98 -10.79 4.65
CA ARG A 148 2.90 -11.93 4.84
C ARG A 148 3.85 -12.12 3.66
N VAL A 149 4.10 -11.06 2.91
CA VAL A 149 5.05 -11.03 1.80
C VAL A 149 6.23 -10.15 2.21
N HIS A 150 7.43 -10.72 2.13
CA HIS A 150 8.64 -10.02 2.52
C HIS A 150 8.91 -8.83 1.58
N ALA A 151 9.24 -7.68 2.15
CA ALA A 151 9.59 -6.48 1.40
C ALA A 151 11.11 -6.39 1.23
N TYR A 152 11.65 -7.05 0.20
CA TYR A 152 13.07 -6.87 -0.11
C TYR A 152 13.32 -5.43 -0.58
N PRO A 153 14.38 -4.78 -0.06
CA PRO A 153 14.78 -3.45 -0.52
C PRO A 153 15.19 -3.54 -1.98
N VAL A 154 14.79 -2.53 -2.75
CA VAL A 154 15.38 -2.31 -4.08
C VAL A 154 16.65 -1.50 -3.84
N PRO A 155 17.84 -1.92 -4.28
CA PRO A 155 19.04 -1.10 -4.11
C PRO A 155 19.07 0.00 -5.18
N LEU A 156 19.45 1.21 -4.75
CA LEU A 156 19.81 2.31 -5.65
C LEU A 156 21.32 2.30 -5.90
N GLY A 157 21.71 2.45 -7.16
CA GLY A 157 23.08 2.68 -7.59
C GLY A 157 23.43 4.17 -7.61
N VAL A 158 24.25 4.58 -8.58
CA VAL A 158 24.62 5.99 -8.76
C VAL A 158 23.44 6.75 -9.35
N LEU A 159 22.98 7.79 -8.65
CA LEU A 159 21.84 8.60 -9.06
C LEU A 159 22.30 9.75 -9.96
N ALA A 160 21.42 10.16 -10.88
CA ALA A 160 21.53 11.38 -11.68
C ALA A 160 21.20 12.65 -10.85
N LEU A 161 21.57 12.65 -9.57
CA LEU A 161 21.40 13.74 -8.62
C LEU A 161 22.68 13.87 -7.80
N THR A 162 23.04 15.10 -7.46
CA THR A 162 24.09 15.40 -6.49
C THR A 162 23.63 15.05 -5.07
N ARG A 163 24.59 14.94 -4.15
CA ARG A 163 24.30 14.71 -2.73
C ARG A 163 23.30 15.70 -2.14
N GLN A 164 23.51 16.99 -2.39
CA GLN A 164 22.62 18.03 -1.87
C GLN A 164 21.20 17.87 -2.43
N GLU A 165 21.08 17.57 -3.72
CA GLU A 165 19.78 17.38 -4.37
C GLU A 165 19.05 16.14 -3.84
N ILE A 166 19.78 15.08 -3.46
CA ILE A 166 19.23 13.88 -2.82
C ILE A 166 18.69 14.21 -1.43
N GLU A 167 19.49 14.88 -0.60
CA GLU A 167 19.11 15.29 0.75
C GLU A 167 17.88 16.22 0.72
N ASP A 168 17.89 17.19 -0.20
CA ASP A 168 16.77 18.11 -0.42
C ASP A 168 15.52 17.36 -0.91
N ALA A 169 15.67 16.40 -1.82
CA ALA A 169 14.57 15.61 -2.33
C ALA A 169 13.89 14.78 -1.25
N VAL A 170 14.66 14.08 -0.40
CA VAL A 170 14.12 13.31 0.72
C VAL A 170 13.40 14.23 1.71
N ARG A 171 13.98 15.40 2.01
CA ARG A 171 13.38 16.37 2.92
C ARG A 171 12.07 16.96 2.38
N LEU A 172 12.04 17.35 1.10
CA LEU A 172 10.93 18.11 0.50
C LEU A 172 9.83 17.21 -0.08
N HIS A 173 10.20 16.08 -0.68
CA HIS A 173 9.28 15.29 -1.48
C HIS A 173 8.90 13.94 -0.86
N ALA A 174 9.66 13.40 0.10
CA ALA A 174 9.20 12.20 0.79
C ALA A 174 7.94 12.50 1.62
N SER A 175 7.03 11.52 1.69
CA SER A 175 5.88 11.60 2.60
C SER A 175 6.32 11.88 4.05
N GLY A 176 5.52 12.61 4.81
CA GLY A 176 5.79 12.84 6.24
C GLY A 176 5.73 11.57 7.10
N GLN A 177 5.31 10.42 6.53
CA GLN A 177 5.36 9.12 7.20
C GLN A 177 6.74 8.43 7.07
N VAL A 178 7.59 8.88 6.14
CA VAL A 178 8.91 8.27 5.88
C VAL A 178 9.92 8.73 6.93
N PRO A 179 10.79 7.84 7.47
CA PRO A 179 11.90 8.23 8.33
C PRO A 179 12.98 8.95 7.50
N ARG A 180 12.81 10.26 7.30
CA ARG A 180 13.63 11.06 6.37
C ARG A 180 15.12 11.07 6.71
N GLU A 181 15.47 11.15 7.98
CA GLU A 181 16.86 11.17 8.45
C GLU A 181 17.59 9.85 8.12
N GLU A 182 16.92 8.72 8.34
CA GLU A 182 17.44 7.40 8.00
C GLU A 182 17.68 7.26 6.49
N TRP A 183 16.74 7.74 5.67
CA TRP A 183 16.90 7.74 4.22
C TRP A 183 18.00 8.69 3.74
N ALA A 184 18.12 9.87 4.34
CA ALA A 184 19.21 10.79 4.01
C ALA A 184 20.58 10.17 4.30
N ALA A 185 20.72 9.46 5.43
CA ALA A 185 21.95 8.75 5.77
C ALA A 185 22.24 7.56 4.83
N ARG A 186 21.22 6.77 4.47
CA ARG A 186 21.36 5.61 3.58
C ARG A 186 21.73 5.97 2.14
N LEU A 187 21.27 7.12 1.66
CA LEU A 187 21.50 7.59 0.30
C LEU A 187 22.75 8.45 0.16
N ALA A 188 23.38 8.82 1.27
CA ALA A 188 24.69 9.47 1.23
C ALA A 188 25.74 8.45 0.74
N PRO A 189 26.55 8.78 -0.28
CA PRO A 189 27.66 7.92 -0.69
C PRO A 189 28.64 7.73 0.48
N PRO A 190 29.36 6.59 0.56
CA PRO A 190 30.37 6.38 1.58
C PRO A 190 31.43 7.50 1.52
N ALA A 191 31.87 7.94 2.70
CA ALA A 191 32.87 8.99 2.88
C ALA A 191 34.24 8.61 2.29
#